data_AF-A0A4S8QGW6-F1
#
_entry.id   AF-A0A4S8QGW6-F1
#
_cell.length_a   1.000
_cell.length_b   1.000
_cell.length_c   1.000
_cell.angle_alpha   90.00
_cell.angle_beta   90.00
_cell.angle_gamma   90.00
#
_symmetry.space_group_name_H-M   'P 1'
#
loop_
_entity.id
_entity.type
_entity.pdbx_description
1 polymer ?
#
loop_
_entity_poly.entity_id
_entity_poly.type
_entity_poly.pdbx_seq_one_letter_code
_entity_poly.pdbx_strand_id
1 'polypeptide(L)'
;MSDRIRIGELHLEHRTVEVTAEPAGTTSTAWLERTYPAPHLALGYVTELDSPASRLCLYRAEWSPELRQGFKVALTLVWVDALASGLIQPREANSALIPIGEAQIDGATVDFVWTSLSDHIQVRFRHLDPNVIGHVVFGDRQSPALVANSHHAAWAEETDHQRAIISTATEFWRERREVVRALFPQE
;
A
#
# COMPACT_ATOMS: atom_id res chain seq x y z
N MET A 1 -10.62 5.18 -22.54
CA MET A 1 -11.04 6.37 -21.77
C MET A 1 -11.15 5.92 -20.32
N SER A 2 -10.48 6.60 -19.39
CA SER A 2 -10.43 6.15 -17.99
C SER A 2 -11.78 6.47 -17.33
N ASP A 3 -12.46 5.43 -16.86
CA ASP A 3 -13.82 5.48 -16.28
C ASP A 3 -13.79 6.02 -14.84
N ARG A 4 -13.18 7.20 -14.68
CA ARG A 4 -12.97 7.81 -13.37
C ARG A 4 -14.21 8.56 -12.94
N ILE A 5 -14.59 8.37 -11.68
CA ILE A 5 -15.66 9.12 -11.04
C ILE A 5 -15.07 10.11 -10.04
N ARG A 6 -15.77 11.22 -9.81
CA ARG A 6 -15.46 12.14 -8.72
C ARG A 6 -15.81 11.49 -7.40
N ILE A 7 -14.85 11.42 -6.49
CA ILE A 7 -15.04 10.91 -5.12
C ILE A 7 -15.04 12.01 -4.08
N GLY A 8 -14.55 13.21 -4.41
CA GLY A 8 -14.61 14.34 -3.52
C GLY A 8 -13.88 15.56 -4.06
N GLU A 9 -13.72 16.55 -3.18
CA GLU A 9 -13.07 17.81 -3.47
C GLU A 9 -12.35 18.30 -2.22
N LEU A 10 -11.15 18.85 -2.41
CA LEU A 10 -10.32 19.39 -1.36
C LEU A 10 -9.95 20.84 -1.67
N HIS A 11 -9.97 21.67 -0.64
CA HIS A 11 -9.49 23.05 -0.72
C HIS A 11 -8.05 23.10 -0.23
N LEU A 12 -7.15 23.51 -1.13
CA LEU A 12 -5.73 23.64 -0.86
C LEU A 12 -5.31 25.10 -1.06
N GLU A 13 -5.14 25.82 0.05
CA GLU A 13 -4.88 27.26 0.03
C GLU A 13 -5.97 28.01 -0.76
N HIS A 14 -5.62 28.61 -1.90
CA HIS A 14 -6.51 29.33 -2.81
C HIS A 14 -7.01 28.46 -3.98
N ARG A 15 -6.79 27.15 -3.92
CA ARG A 15 -7.07 26.19 -4.99
C ARG A 15 -8.17 25.23 -4.59
N THR A 16 -9.02 24.88 -5.54
CA THR A 16 -9.95 23.76 -5.43
C THR A 16 -9.40 22.60 -6.22
N VAL A 17 -9.28 21.44 -5.57
CA VAL A 17 -8.74 20.21 -6.14
C VAL A 17 -9.85 19.17 -6.15
N GLU A 18 -10.31 18.80 -7.34
CA GLU A 18 -11.19 17.66 -7.53
C GLU A 18 -10.38 16.37 -7.40
N VAL A 19 -10.98 15.41 -6.70
CA VAL A 19 -10.42 14.09 -6.48
C VAL A 19 -11.28 13.08 -7.23
N THR A 20 -10.63 12.33 -8.13
CA THR A 20 -11.28 11.28 -8.90
C THR A 20 -10.63 9.92 -8.65
N ALA A 21 -11.39 8.84 -8.81
CA ALA A 21 -10.92 7.48 -8.67
C ALA A 21 -11.68 6.54 -9.61
N GLU A 22 -11.16 5.33 -9.81
CA GLU A 22 -11.86 4.29 -10.57
C GLU A 22 -12.84 3.55 -9.64
N PRO A 23 -14.14 3.42 -9.99
CA PRO A 23 -15.17 2.79 -9.13
C PRO A 23 -14.83 1.36 -8.70
N ALA A 24 -14.25 0.58 -9.62
CA ALA A 24 -13.78 -0.79 -9.41
C ALA A 24 -12.31 -0.90 -9.85
N GLY A 25 -11.51 0.10 -9.48
CA GLY A 25 -10.09 0.16 -9.84
C GLY A 25 -9.27 -0.96 -9.21
N THR A 26 -8.29 -1.48 -9.93
CA THR A 26 -7.32 -2.44 -9.40
C THR A 26 -6.29 -1.79 -8.47
N THR A 27 -6.28 -0.46 -8.40
CA THR A 27 -5.35 0.31 -7.57
C THR A 27 -6.10 1.28 -6.66
N SER A 28 -5.62 1.44 -5.42
CA SER A 28 -6.09 2.45 -4.48
C SER A 28 -5.48 3.82 -4.82
N THR A 29 -5.80 4.27 -6.03
CA THR A 29 -5.27 5.49 -6.65
C THR A 29 -6.36 6.54 -6.76
N ALA A 30 -6.06 7.75 -6.30
CA ALA A 30 -6.86 8.93 -6.57
C ALA A 30 -6.06 9.92 -7.43
N TRP A 31 -6.70 10.45 -8.47
CA TRP A 31 -6.14 11.48 -9.33
C TRP A 31 -6.60 12.86 -8.88
N LEU A 32 -5.68 13.81 -8.99
CA LEU A 32 -5.84 15.16 -8.48
C LEU A 32 -5.89 16.14 -9.64
N GLU A 33 -7.00 16.86 -9.77
CA GLU A 33 -7.16 17.93 -10.75
C GLU A 33 -7.49 19.24 -10.04
N ARG A 34 -6.70 20.28 -10.29
CA ARG A 34 -7.08 21.63 -9.87
C ARG A 34 -8.18 22.12 -10.79
N THR A 35 -9.36 22.37 -10.26
CA THR A 35 -10.52 22.93 -10.99
C THR A 35 -10.65 24.44 -10.78
N TYR A 36 -10.10 24.98 -9.69
CA TYR A 36 -10.03 26.42 -9.44
C TYR A 36 -8.69 26.84 -8.81
N PRO A 37 -8.14 28.02 -9.15
CA PRO A 37 -8.55 28.88 -10.25
C PRO A 37 -8.27 28.23 -11.61
N ALA A 38 -9.00 28.66 -12.63
CA ALA A 38 -8.76 28.23 -14.01
C ALA A 38 -7.31 28.55 -14.45
N PRO A 39 -6.75 27.79 -15.41
CA PRO A 39 -7.34 26.65 -16.11
C PRO A 39 -7.36 25.37 -15.25
N HIS A 40 -8.18 24.40 -15.67
CA HIS A 40 -8.12 23.05 -15.11
C HIS A 40 -6.73 22.45 -15.34
N LEU A 41 -6.14 21.86 -14.30
CA LEU A 41 -4.79 21.34 -14.37
C LEU A 41 -4.66 20.02 -13.60
N ALA A 42 -4.25 18.96 -14.29
CA ALA A 42 -3.83 17.73 -13.64
C ALA A 42 -2.61 18.01 -12.75
N LEU A 43 -2.79 17.85 -11.44
CA LEU A 43 -1.76 18.10 -10.45
C LEU A 43 -0.90 16.87 -10.21
N GLY A 44 -1.50 15.68 -10.28
CA GLY A 44 -0.84 14.44 -9.92
C GLY A 44 -1.82 13.35 -9.51
N TYR A 45 -1.34 12.44 -8.67
CA TYR A 45 -2.13 11.35 -8.11
C TYR A 45 -1.55 10.91 -6.76
N VAL A 46 -2.36 10.20 -5.98
CA VAL A 46 -1.94 9.51 -4.76
C VAL A 46 -2.25 8.04 -4.89
N THR A 47 -1.26 7.18 -4.61
CA THR A 47 -1.42 5.73 -4.59
C THR A 47 -1.38 5.18 -3.18
N GLU A 48 -1.80 3.91 -3.03
CA GLU A 48 -1.75 3.18 -1.76
C GLU A 48 -2.59 3.88 -0.66
N LEU A 49 -3.75 4.44 -1.03
CA LEU A 49 -4.64 5.15 -0.09
C LEU A 49 -5.29 4.24 0.97
N ASP A 50 -5.21 2.94 0.76
CA ASP A 50 -5.54 1.87 1.72
C ASP A 50 -4.39 1.51 2.68
N SER A 51 -3.24 2.20 2.55
CA SER A 51 -2.02 1.95 3.33
C SER A 51 -1.56 3.19 4.08
N PRO A 52 -0.93 3.03 5.27
CA PRO A 52 -0.25 4.14 5.94
C PRO A 52 0.92 4.72 5.12
N ALA A 53 1.40 4.00 4.10
CA ALA A 53 2.53 4.40 3.25
C ALA A 53 2.11 5.14 1.97
N SER A 54 0.90 5.70 1.91
CA SER A 54 0.37 6.38 0.71
C SER A 54 1.37 7.35 0.05
N ARG A 55 1.46 7.32 -1.27
CA ARG A 55 2.48 8.06 -2.03
C ARG A 55 1.83 9.14 -2.88
N LEU A 56 2.20 10.40 -2.62
CA LEU A 56 1.77 11.54 -3.42
C LEU A 56 2.79 11.82 -4.54
N CYS A 57 2.33 11.74 -5.78
CA CYS A 57 3.11 12.00 -6.99
C CYS A 57 2.56 13.25 -7.69
N LEU A 58 3.31 14.36 -7.67
CA LEU A 58 2.92 15.62 -8.31
C LEU A 58 3.68 15.79 -9.64
N TYR A 59 2.99 16.23 -10.69
CA TYR A 59 3.61 16.38 -12.02
C TYR A 59 4.47 17.63 -12.16
N ARG A 60 4.07 18.73 -11.50
CA ARG A 60 4.71 20.06 -11.69
C ARG A 60 4.73 20.93 -10.45
N ALA A 61 3.93 20.62 -9.44
CA ALA A 61 3.77 21.48 -8.28
C ALA A 61 4.76 21.07 -7.17
N GLU A 62 5.61 22.00 -6.76
CA GLU A 62 6.40 21.85 -5.54
C GLU A 62 5.55 22.29 -4.35
N TRP A 63 4.87 21.33 -3.71
CA TRP A 63 4.21 21.55 -2.42
C TRP A 63 5.20 21.38 -1.29
N SER A 64 5.11 22.22 -0.26
CA SER A 64 5.93 22.06 0.95
C SER A 64 5.62 20.72 1.63
N PRO A 65 6.57 20.16 2.42
CA PRO A 65 6.35 18.91 3.15
C PRO A 65 5.09 18.93 4.02
N GLU A 66 4.83 20.05 4.70
CA GLU A 66 3.67 20.24 5.59
C GLU A 66 2.38 20.22 4.78
N LEU A 67 2.36 20.90 3.64
CA LEU A 67 1.22 20.96 2.74
C LEU A 67 0.91 19.57 2.15
N ARG A 68 1.95 18.81 1.76
CA ARG A 68 1.81 17.43 1.28
C ARG A 68 1.20 16.53 2.35
N GLN A 69 1.69 16.64 3.59
CA GLN A 69 1.20 15.79 4.68
C GLN A 69 -0.24 16.12 5.05
N GLY A 70 -0.59 17.41 5.19
CA GLY A 70 -1.96 17.84 5.46
C GLY A 70 -2.93 17.42 4.35
N PHE A 71 -2.52 17.58 3.09
CA PHE A 71 -3.32 17.14 1.94
C PHE A 71 -3.55 15.63 1.94
N LYS A 72 -2.51 14.83 2.22
CA LYS A 72 -2.64 13.37 2.31
C LYS A 72 -3.66 12.94 3.36
N VAL A 73 -3.64 13.56 4.55
CA VAL A 73 -4.62 13.27 5.61
C VAL A 73 -6.04 13.58 5.15
N ALA A 74 -6.25 14.76 4.55
CA ALA A 74 -7.57 15.14 4.05
C ALA A 74 -8.05 14.23 2.92
N LEU A 75 -7.15 13.82 2.02
CA LEU A 75 -7.45 12.89 0.94
C LEU A 75 -7.82 11.50 1.44
N THR A 76 -7.14 11.00 2.48
CA THR A 76 -7.50 9.73 3.11
C THR A 76 -8.93 9.76 3.65
N LEU A 77 -9.39 10.88 4.21
CA LEU A 77 -10.78 11.01 4.66
C LEU A 77 -11.76 10.94 3.48
N VAL A 78 -11.50 11.67 2.39
CA VAL A 78 -12.31 11.59 1.16
C VAL A 78 -12.39 10.16 0.62
N TRP A 79 -11.27 9.45 0.65
CA TRP A 79 -11.20 8.06 0.20
C TRP A 79 -12.03 7.11 1.08
N VAL A 80 -11.93 7.25 2.41
CA VAL A 80 -12.71 6.45 3.37
C VAL A 80 -14.21 6.72 3.24
N ASP A 81 -14.62 7.98 3.05
CA ASP A 81 -16.02 8.33 2.83
C ASP A 81 -16.56 7.76 1.52
N ALA A 82 -15.75 7.77 0.46
CA ALA A 82 -16.10 7.19 -0.83
C ALA A 82 -16.25 5.65 -0.76
N LEU A 83 -15.42 4.97 0.04
CA LEU A 83 -15.57 3.54 0.34
C LEU A 83 -16.84 3.26 1.15
N ALA A 84 -17.07 4.04 2.21
CA ALA A 84 -18.21 3.85 3.10
C ALA A 84 -19.56 4.08 2.39
N SER A 85 -19.58 4.98 1.40
CA SER A 85 -20.75 5.25 0.55
C SER A 85 -20.90 4.29 -0.63
N GLY A 86 -19.93 3.39 -0.86
CA GLY A 86 -19.93 2.45 -1.98
C GLY A 86 -19.71 3.10 -3.36
N LEU A 87 -19.28 4.37 -3.41
CA LEU A 87 -18.93 5.06 -4.66
C LEU A 87 -17.74 4.38 -5.34
N ILE A 88 -16.76 4.01 -4.53
CA ILE A 88 -15.67 3.14 -4.92
C ILE A 88 -15.79 1.84 -4.14
N GLN A 89 -15.53 0.73 -4.79
CA GLN A 89 -15.54 -0.55 -4.13
C GLN A 89 -14.24 -0.69 -3.33
N PRO A 90 -14.31 -1.13 -2.07
CA PRO A 90 -13.11 -1.64 -1.41
C PRO A 90 -12.59 -2.75 -2.31
N ARG A 91 -11.32 -2.63 -2.66
CA ARG A 91 -10.57 -3.71 -3.27
C ARG A 91 -10.87 -4.97 -2.48
N GLU A 92 -11.35 -6.03 -3.13
CA GLU A 92 -11.24 -7.37 -2.55
C GLU A 92 -9.76 -7.55 -2.25
N ALA A 93 -9.40 -7.44 -0.96
CA ALA A 93 -8.07 -7.46 -0.39
C ALA A 93 -6.90 -7.26 -1.39
N ASN A 94 -6.50 -6.00 -1.60
CA ASN A 94 -5.15 -5.65 -2.05
C ASN A 94 -4.48 -6.48 -3.19
N SER A 95 -4.81 -6.31 -4.48
CA SER A 95 -3.96 -6.72 -5.64
C SER A 95 -2.51 -6.17 -5.70
N ALA A 96 -2.01 -5.53 -4.63
CA ALA A 96 -0.62 -5.17 -4.43
C ALA A 96 -0.03 -6.12 -3.39
N LEU A 97 -0.79 -6.47 -2.36
CA LEU A 97 -0.45 -7.49 -1.38
C LEU A 97 -0.80 -8.87 -1.94
N ILE A 98 0.16 -9.46 -2.64
CA ILE A 98 0.07 -10.80 -3.19
C ILE A 98 0.47 -11.77 -2.06
N PRO A 99 -0.44 -12.63 -1.55
CA PRO A 99 -0.05 -13.73 -0.69
C PRO A 99 0.91 -14.63 -1.47
N ILE A 100 2.11 -14.82 -0.93
CA ILE A 100 3.16 -15.62 -1.58
C ILE A 100 3.40 -16.94 -0.85
N GLY A 101 2.91 -17.07 0.38
CA GLY A 101 2.93 -18.32 1.12
C GLY A 101 2.64 -18.16 2.61
N GLU A 102 2.69 -19.29 3.31
CA GLU A 102 2.56 -19.39 4.76
C GLU A 102 3.64 -20.31 5.33
N ALA A 103 3.98 -20.15 6.59
CA ALA A 103 4.85 -21.08 7.31
C ALA A 103 4.47 -21.20 8.79
N GLN A 104 4.88 -22.31 9.41
CA GLN A 104 4.84 -22.47 10.86
C GLN A 104 6.16 -22.04 11.47
N ILE A 105 6.12 -21.08 12.40
CA ILE A 105 7.28 -20.57 13.12
C ILE A 105 6.94 -20.64 14.60
N ASP A 106 7.62 -21.52 15.33
CA ASP A 106 7.40 -21.76 16.77
C ASP A 106 5.92 -21.96 17.14
N GLY A 107 5.23 -22.80 16.37
CA GLY A 107 3.80 -23.09 16.56
C GLY A 107 2.84 -21.97 16.13
N ALA A 108 3.34 -20.82 15.69
CA ALA A 108 2.53 -19.76 15.09
C ALA A 108 2.42 -19.93 13.58
N THR A 109 1.21 -19.79 13.04
CA THR A 109 0.98 -19.72 11.60
C THR A 109 1.22 -18.29 11.11
N VAL A 110 2.20 -18.14 10.22
CA VAL A 110 2.69 -16.86 9.71
C VAL A 110 2.45 -16.77 8.22
N ASP A 111 1.72 -15.73 7.81
CA ASP A 111 1.46 -15.38 6.43
C ASP A 111 2.54 -14.44 5.88
N PHE A 112 2.99 -14.74 4.67
CA PHE A 112 3.95 -13.93 3.91
C PHE A 112 3.24 -13.30 2.74
N VAL A 113 3.28 -11.98 2.71
CA VAL A 113 2.49 -11.17 1.77
C VAL A 113 3.42 -10.19 1.08
N TRP A 114 3.66 -10.40 -0.21
CA TRP A 114 4.50 -9.52 -1.00
C TRP A 114 3.71 -8.32 -1.48
N THR A 115 4.26 -7.12 -1.35
CA THR A 115 3.74 -5.94 -2.04
C THR A 115 4.38 -5.76 -3.41
N SER A 116 3.63 -5.96 -4.51
CA SER A 116 4.11 -5.83 -5.89
C SER A 116 4.68 -4.45 -6.27
N LEU A 117 4.49 -3.45 -5.40
CA LEU A 117 4.98 -2.08 -5.55
C LEU A 117 6.29 -1.79 -4.80
N SER A 118 6.85 -2.76 -4.06
CA SER A 118 8.12 -2.56 -3.36
C SER A 118 8.87 -3.85 -3.05
N ASP A 119 10.16 -3.69 -2.71
CA ASP A 119 11.06 -4.80 -2.41
C ASP A 119 10.99 -5.26 -0.96
N HIS A 120 9.77 -5.51 -0.47
CA HIS A 120 9.59 -6.08 0.85
C HIS A 120 8.40 -7.05 0.92
N ILE A 121 8.50 -7.96 1.89
CA ILE A 121 7.44 -8.91 2.25
C ILE A 121 6.91 -8.51 3.62
N GLN A 122 5.60 -8.29 3.71
CA GLN A 122 4.92 -8.15 4.99
C GLN A 122 4.74 -9.53 5.61
N VAL A 123 5.00 -9.61 6.91
CA VAL A 123 4.93 -10.85 7.70
C VAL A 123 3.83 -10.66 8.74
N ARG A 124 2.89 -11.61 8.81
CA ARG A 124 1.68 -11.48 9.63
C ARG A 124 1.34 -12.76 10.35
N PHE A 125 0.85 -12.69 11.58
CA PHE A 125 0.16 -13.82 12.19
C PHE A 125 -1.21 -14.02 11.55
N ARG A 126 -1.58 -15.27 11.28
CA ARG A 126 -2.89 -15.58 10.71
C ARG A 126 -4.04 -15.41 11.71
N HIS A 127 -3.79 -15.70 12.98
CA HIS A 127 -4.82 -15.86 14.00
C HIS A 127 -4.66 -14.96 15.24
N LEU A 128 -3.78 -13.96 15.18
CA LEU A 128 -3.53 -13.03 16.30
C LEU A 128 -3.75 -11.60 15.86
N ASP A 129 -4.32 -10.77 16.73
CA ASP A 129 -4.46 -9.31 16.54
C ASP A 129 -3.67 -8.55 17.62
N PRO A 130 -2.89 -7.50 17.28
CA PRO A 130 -2.60 -7.03 15.92
C PRO A 130 -1.89 -8.13 15.11
N ASN A 131 -2.18 -8.24 13.82
CA ASN A 131 -1.64 -9.36 13.03
C ASN A 131 -0.29 -9.06 12.38
N VAL A 132 0.13 -7.82 12.26
CA VAL A 132 1.36 -7.46 11.51
C VAL A 132 2.60 -7.63 12.38
N ILE A 133 3.41 -8.65 12.11
CA ILE A 133 4.68 -8.91 12.79
C ILE A 133 5.72 -7.88 12.36
N GLY A 134 5.80 -7.58 11.05
CA GLY A 134 6.79 -6.66 10.51
C GLY A 134 6.97 -6.79 9.00
N HIS A 135 8.10 -6.29 8.50
CA HIS A 135 8.45 -6.31 7.08
C HIS A 135 9.86 -6.85 6.88
N VAL A 136 10.03 -7.83 5.98
CA VAL A 136 11.34 -8.24 5.49
C VAL A 136 11.67 -7.41 4.26
N VAL A 137 12.71 -6.58 4.36
CA VAL A 137 13.14 -5.66 3.30
C VAL A 137 14.32 -6.27 2.54
N PHE A 138 14.21 -6.34 1.22
CA PHE A 138 15.25 -6.89 0.33
C PHE A 138 16.18 -5.78 -0.18
N GLY A 139 15.67 -4.75 -0.87
CA GLY A 139 16.42 -3.55 -1.31
C GLY A 139 17.81 -3.80 -1.94
N ASP A 140 18.66 -2.76 -1.96
CA ASP A 140 20.08 -2.86 -2.41
C ASP A 140 21.01 -3.44 -1.32
N ARG A 141 20.45 -4.01 -0.25
CA ARG A 141 21.25 -4.54 0.85
C ARG A 141 21.85 -5.89 0.44
N GLN A 142 23.09 -6.14 0.85
CA GLN A 142 23.73 -7.46 0.69
C GLN A 142 22.97 -8.57 1.43
N SER A 143 22.18 -8.24 2.46
CA SER A 143 21.40 -9.19 3.24
C SER A 143 20.00 -8.62 3.57
N PRO A 144 18.92 -9.41 3.37
CA PRO A 144 17.58 -9.04 3.79
C PRO A 144 17.50 -8.82 5.30
N ALA A 145 16.63 -7.91 5.74
CA ALA A 145 16.46 -7.60 7.16
C ALA A 145 14.99 -7.52 7.55
N LEU A 146 14.65 -8.05 8.73
CA LEU A 146 13.34 -7.90 9.34
C LEU A 146 13.28 -6.58 10.12
N VAL A 147 12.32 -5.73 9.76
CA VAL A 147 11.91 -4.57 10.54
C VAL A 147 10.63 -4.95 11.28
N ALA A 148 10.76 -5.26 12.57
CA ALA A 148 9.64 -5.68 13.39
C ALA A 148 8.71 -4.51 13.73
N ASN A 149 7.41 -4.81 13.82
CA ASN A 149 6.43 -3.90 14.39
C ASN A 149 6.59 -3.88 15.91
N SER A 150 6.44 -2.71 16.55
CA SER A 150 6.56 -2.55 18.00
C SER A 150 5.66 -3.47 18.81
N HIS A 151 4.49 -3.85 18.28
CA HIS A 151 3.57 -4.76 18.98
C HIS A 151 4.10 -6.19 19.10
N HIS A 152 4.96 -6.63 18.18
CA HIS A 152 5.49 -8.00 18.12
C HIS A 152 7.02 -8.06 18.15
N ALA A 153 7.69 -6.93 18.39
CA ALA A 153 9.15 -6.83 18.36
C ALA A 153 9.81 -7.88 19.25
N ALA A 154 9.32 -8.07 20.47
CA ALA A 154 9.88 -9.05 21.40
C ALA A 154 9.86 -10.49 20.87
N TRP A 155 8.79 -10.88 20.17
CA TRP A 155 8.69 -12.22 19.56
C TRP A 155 9.50 -12.29 18.27
N ALA A 156 9.42 -11.26 17.42
CA ALA A 156 10.03 -11.22 16.11
C ALA A 156 11.56 -11.08 16.14
N GLU A 157 12.11 -10.44 17.17
CA GLU A 157 13.54 -10.21 17.37
C GLU A 157 14.23 -11.37 18.11
N GLU A 158 13.48 -12.37 18.57
CA GLU A 158 14.06 -13.61 19.04
C GLU A 158 14.86 -14.25 17.90
N THR A 159 16.10 -14.64 18.18
CA THR A 159 17.09 -14.97 17.16
C THR A 159 16.63 -16.07 16.19
N ASP A 160 15.93 -17.08 16.71
CA ASP A 160 15.45 -18.19 15.90
C ASP A 160 14.22 -17.81 15.07
N HIS A 161 13.30 -17.02 15.62
CA HIS A 161 12.16 -16.47 14.86
C HIS A 161 12.62 -15.54 13.76
N GLN A 162 13.52 -14.60 14.07
CA GLN A 162 14.05 -13.67 13.09
C GLN A 162 14.73 -14.40 11.93
N ARG A 163 15.54 -15.42 12.25
CA ARG A 163 16.22 -16.24 11.23
C ARG A 163 15.21 -17.00 10.37
N ALA A 164 14.21 -17.64 10.99
CA ALA A 164 13.16 -18.37 10.27
C ALA A 164 12.37 -17.44 9.34
N ILE A 165 11.91 -16.30 9.84
CA ILE A 165 11.16 -15.30 9.07
C ILE A 165 11.98 -14.81 7.88
N ILE A 166 13.24 -14.43 8.07
CA ILE A 166 14.10 -13.91 7.00
C ILE A 166 14.39 -15.00 5.96
N SER A 167 14.69 -16.23 6.39
CA SER A 167 14.97 -17.35 5.48
C SER A 167 13.76 -17.66 4.60
N THR A 168 12.59 -17.84 5.21
CA THR A 168 11.35 -18.16 4.51
C THR A 168 10.90 -17.01 3.59
N ALA A 169 10.98 -15.76 4.05
CA ALA A 169 10.69 -14.62 3.18
C ALA A 169 11.65 -14.58 1.98
N THR A 170 12.93 -14.94 2.16
CA THR A 170 13.92 -14.96 1.07
C THR A 170 13.60 -16.02 0.01
N GLU A 171 13.12 -17.19 0.44
CA GLU A 171 12.66 -18.24 -0.47
C GLU A 171 11.46 -17.75 -1.30
N PHE A 172 10.40 -17.29 -0.63
CA PHE A 172 9.23 -16.75 -1.33
C PHE A 172 9.55 -15.54 -2.20
N TRP A 173 10.50 -14.69 -1.79
CA TRP A 173 10.96 -13.58 -2.61
C TRP A 173 11.55 -14.06 -3.93
N ARG A 174 12.38 -15.11 -3.92
CA ARG A 174 12.97 -15.65 -5.16
C ARG A 174 11.90 -16.23 -6.08
N GLU A 175 10.91 -16.91 -5.52
CA GLU A 175 9.85 -17.62 -6.25
C GLU A 175 8.68 -16.71 -6.70
N ARG A 176 8.59 -15.48 -6.18
CA ARG A 176 7.47 -14.56 -6.42
C ARG A 176 7.07 -14.37 -7.89
N ARG A 177 8.03 -14.45 -8.82
CA ARG A 177 7.76 -14.31 -10.26
C ARG A 177 6.88 -15.43 -10.81
N GLU A 178 7.00 -16.64 -10.27
CA GLU A 178 6.17 -17.78 -10.65
C GLU A 178 4.76 -17.64 -10.09
N VAL A 179 4.64 -17.18 -8.84
CA VAL A 179 3.35 -16.85 -8.20
C VAL A 179 2.59 -15.79 -9.02
N VAL A 180 3.26 -14.72 -9.45
CA VAL A 180 2.64 -13.70 -10.32
C VAL A 180 2.17 -14.28 -11.63
N ARG A 181 2.98 -15.11 -12.29
CA ARG A 181 2.60 -15.74 -13.56
C ARG A 181 1.39 -16.66 -13.41
N ALA A 182 1.29 -17.38 -12.29
CA ALA A 182 0.16 -18.26 -12.01
C ALA A 182 -1.13 -17.48 -11.72
N LEU A 183 -1.03 -16.35 -11.00
CA LEU A 183 -2.18 -15.50 -10.67
C LEU A 183 -2.63 -14.60 -11.83
N PHE A 184 -1.71 -14.25 -12.74
CA PHE A 184 -1.96 -13.38 -13.89
C PHE A 184 -1.40 -13.99 -15.19
N PRO A 185 -2.02 -15.04 -15.73
CA PRO A 185 -1.61 -15.60 -17.02
C PRO A 185 -1.74 -14.54 -18.12
N GLN A 186 -0.68 -14.35 -18.90
CA GLN A 186 -0.70 -13.45 -20.06
C GLN A 186 -1.57 -14.11 -21.15
N GLU A 187 -2.64 -13.44 -21.59
CA GLU A 187 -3.41 -13.80 -22.79
C GLU A 187 -2.65 -13.51 -24.08
#